data_AF-A0A5J4Q6L2-F1
#
_entry.id   AF-A0A5J4Q6L2-F1
#
_cell.length_a   1.000
_cell.length_b   1.000
_cell.length_c   1.000
_cell.angle_alpha   90.00
_cell.angle_beta   90.00
_cell.angle_gamma   90.00
#
_symmetry.space_group_name_H-M   'P 1'
#
loop_
_entity.id
_entity.type
_entity.pdbx_description
1 polymer ?
#
loop_
_entity_poly.entity_id
_entity_poly.type
_entity_poly.pdbx_seq_one_letter_code
_entity_poly.pdbx_strand_id
1 'polypeptide(L)'
;DGLNVKGIIPVLSVIVYAAFFMMSWGPICWVLISEIFPNTIRGKAVAIAVAFQWVFNYIISSTFPALYDFSPVFSYSLYGSICIIATFFVWFFVPETKGKTLEDMTSFWKKRK
;
A
#
# COMPACT_ATOMS: atom_id res chain seq x y z
N ASP A 1 12.93 -21.76 31.66
CA ASP A 1 12.99 -20.56 30.79
C ASP A 1 12.92 -20.90 29.29
N GLY A 2 11.82 -21.51 28.81
CA GLY A 2 11.82 -22.14 27.47
C GLY A 2 11.10 -21.39 26.37
N LEU A 3 9.90 -20.87 26.61
CA LEU A 3 9.10 -20.18 25.60
C LEU A 3 8.30 -19.09 26.32
N ASN A 4 8.76 -17.85 26.24
CA ASN A 4 7.95 -16.68 26.58
C ASN A 4 6.81 -16.61 25.56
N VAL A 5 5.71 -17.34 25.80
CA VAL A 5 4.52 -17.41 24.94
C VAL A 5 4.01 -16.01 24.54
N LYS A 6 4.22 -15.02 25.42
CA LYS A 6 3.93 -13.60 25.18
C LYS A 6 4.69 -12.99 23.99
N GLY A 7 5.90 -13.45 23.69
CA GLY A 7 6.73 -12.94 22.58
C GLY A 7 6.50 -13.67 21.25
N ILE A 8 6.04 -14.92 21.28
CA ILE A 8 5.83 -15.73 20.08
C ILE A 8 4.63 -15.20 19.27
N ILE A 9 3.56 -14.81 19.96
CA ILE A 9 2.33 -14.32 19.31
C ILE A 9 2.63 -13.08 18.43
N PRO A 10 3.26 -12.00 18.93
CA PRO A 10 3.63 -10.85 18.10
C PRO A 10 4.52 -11.22 16.90
N VAL A 11 5.50 -12.11 17.10
CA VAL A 11 6.41 -12.54 16.02
C VAL A 11 5.63 -13.26 14.91
N LEU A 12 4.77 -14.22 15.27
CA LEU A 12 3.93 -14.92 14.30
C LEU A 12 2.98 -13.96 13.59
N SER A 13 2.39 -13.01 14.30
CA SER A 13 1.52 -11.97 13.70
C SER A 13 2.27 -11.12 12.67
N VAL A 14 3.51 -10.70 12.97
CA VAL A 14 4.34 -9.92 12.03
C VAL A 14 4.73 -10.75 10.82
N ILE A 15 5.07 -12.04 10.99
CA ILE A 15 5.41 -12.94 9.87
C ILE A 15 4.20 -13.13 8.94
N VAL A 16 3.03 -13.42 9.51
CA VAL A 16 1.79 -13.59 8.74
C VAL A 16 1.44 -12.30 8.00
N TYR A 17 1.51 -11.15 8.69
CA TYR A 17 1.32 -9.85 8.08
C TYR A 17 2.29 -9.62 6.91
N ALA A 18 3.59 -9.88 7.10
CA ALA A 18 4.61 -9.69 6.08
C ALA A 18 4.36 -10.59 4.85
N ALA A 19 3.98 -11.85 5.06
CA ALA A 19 3.67 -12.78 3.97
C ALA A 19 2.49 -12.29 3.12
N PHE A 20 1.40 -11.88 3.75
CA PHE A 20 0.24 -11.31 3.03
C PHE A 20 0.58 -10.00 2.34
N PHE A 21 1.37 -9.13 2.99
CA PHE A 21 1.83 -7.88 2.41
C PHE A 21 2.67 -8.12 1.14
N MET A 22 3.61 -9.06 1.18
CA MET A 22 4.45 -9.42 0.03
C MET A 22 3.69 -10.12 -1.09
N MET A 23 2.57 -10.80 -0.80
CA MET A 23 1.71 -11.39 -1.83
C MET A 23 0.80 -10.35 -2.49
N SER A 24 0.49 -9.27 -1.79
CA SER A 24 -0.48 -8.25 -2.22
C SER A 24 0.18 -6.90 -2.47
N TRP A 25 0.11 -5.98 -1.51
CA TRP A 25 0.52 -4.59 -1.61
C TRP A 25 1.97 -4.41 -2.06
N GLY A 26 2.88 -5.27 -1.61
CA GLY A 26 4.31 -5.19 -1.92
C GLY A 26 4.57 -5.10 -3.43
N PRO A 27 4.37 -6.19 -4.20
CA PRO A 27 4.64 -6.20 -5.64
C PRO A 27 3.53 -5.56 -6.47
N ILE A 28 2.25 -5.73 -6.09
CA ILE A 28 1.12 -5.33 -6.94
C ILE A 28 1.08 -3.83 -7.13
N CYS A 29 1.37 -3.02 -6.10
CA CYS A 29 1.35 -1.57 -6.23
C CYS A 29 2.36 -1.07 -7.27
N TRP A 30 3.57 -1.65 -7.32
CA TRP A 30 4.59 -1.27 -8.29
C TRP A 30 4.22 -1.68 -9.72
N VAL A 31 3.68 -2.88 -9.88
CA VAL A 31 3.19 -3.37 -11.18
C VAL A 31 2.06 -2.49 -11.67
N LEU A 32 1.05 -2.24 -10.82
CA LEU A 32 -0.12 -1.44 -11.16
C LEU A 32 0.27 -0.02 -11.59
N ILE A 33 1.16 0.65 -10.85
CA ILE A 33 1.63 2.00 -11.23
C ILE A 33 2.30 1.96 -12.61
N SER A 34 3.02 0.89 -12.96
CA SER A 34 3.67 0.77 -14.27
C SER A 34 2.70 0.47 -15.44
N GLU A 35 1.54 -0.13 -15.14
CA GLU A 35 0.54 -0.54 -16.12
C GLU A 35 -0.59 0.48 -16.29
N ILE A 36 -0.94 1.23 -15.24
CA ILE A 36 -2.10 2.13 -15.23
C ILE A 36 -1.88 3.39 -16.06
N PHE A 37 -0.62 3.84 -16.18
CA PHE A 37 -0.25 5.07 -16.87
C PHE A 37 0.24 4.79 -18.29
N PRO A 38 -0.18 5.60 -19.28
CA PRO A 38 0.31 5.47 -20.65
C PRO A 38 1.81 5.79 -20.74
N ASN A 39 2.49 5.16 -21.70
CA ASN A 39 3.95 5.23 -21.87
C ASN A 39 4.51 6.66 -21.89
N THR A 40 3.76 7.62 -22.43
CA THR A 40 4.18 9.02 -22.58
C THR A 40 4.37 9.77 -21.25
N ILE A 41 3.58 9.43 -20.22
CA ILE A 41 3.65 10.10 -18.91
C ILE A 41 4.13 9.18 -17.78
N ARG A 42 4.25 7.87 -18.05
CA ARG A 42 4.56 6.85 -17.04
C ARG A 42 5.75 7.22 -16.16
N GLY A 43 6.86 7.67 -16.74
CA GLY A 43 8.06 8.02 -15.98
C GLY A 43 7.80 9.13 -14.95
N LYS A 44 7.07 10.19 -15.33
CA LYS A 44 6.71 11.29 -14.43
C LYS A 44 5.70 10.84 -13.37
N ALA A 45 4.71 10.05 -13.77
CA ALA A 45 3.69 9.53 -12.86
C ALA A 45 4.29 8.61 -11.78
N VAL A 46 5.20 7.71 -12.17
CA VAL A 46 5.97 6.87 -11.24
C VAL A 46 6.79 7.72 -10.28
N ALA A 47 7.53 8.73 -10.78
CA ALA A 47 8.34 9.59 -9.92
C ALA A 47 7.50 10.34 -8.86
N ILE A 48 6.34 10.85 -9.25
CA ILE A 48 5.40 11.50 -8.34
C ILE A 48 4.88 10.48 -7.31
N ALA A 49 4.46 9.29 -7.74
CA ALA A 49 3.98 8.24 -6.84
C ALA A 49 5.03 7.84 -5.80
N VAL A 50 6.29 7.68 -6.23
CA VAL A 50 7.43 7.40 -5.35
C VAL A 50 7.67 8.54 -4.36
N ALA A 51 7.61 9.80 -4.81
CA ALA A 51 7.77 10.95 -3.93
C ALA A 51 6.68 10.97 -2.84
N PHE A 52 5.42 10.76 -3.21
CA PHE A 52 4.32 10.64 -2.23
C PHE A 52 4.53 9.47 -1.27
N GLN A 53 4.95 8.31 -1.77
CA GLN A 53 5.26 7.15 -0.93
C GLN A 53 6.31 7.49 0.13
N TRP A 54 7.40 8.18 -0.25
CA TRP A 54 8.44 8.58 0.71
C TRP A 54 7.95 9.62 1.72
N VAL A 55 7.13 10.59 1.28
CA VAL A 55 6.51 11.58 2.19
C VAL A 55 5.65 10.87 3.23
N PHE A 56 4.77 9.95 2.83
CA PHE A 56 3.94 9.21 3.76
C PHE A 56 4.75 8.25 4.64
N ASN A 57 5.80 7.63 4.10
CA ASN A 57 6.71 6.81 4.90
C ASN A 57 7.37 7.64 6.02
N TYR A 58 7.80 8.87 5.72
CA TYR A 58 8.34 9.80 6.71
C TYR A 58 7.28 10.20 7.75
N ILE A 59 6.07 10.56 7.31
CA ILE A 59 4.98 10.94 8.23
C ILE A 59 4.66 9.80 9.19
N ILE A 60 4.48 8.57 8.69
CA ILE A 60 4.16 7.42 9.54
C ILE A 60 5.33 7.14 10.49
N SER A 61 6.56 7.07 9.98
CA SER A 61 7.74 6.75 10.80
C SER A 61 8.01 7.78 11.89
N SER A 62 7.73 9.06 11.63
CA SER A 62 7.92 10.15 12.60
C SER A 62 6.78 10.26 13.62
N THR A 63 5.54 9.99 13.21
CA THR A 63 4.37 10.11 14.10
C THR A 63 4.11 8.85 14.92
N PHE A 64 4.50 7.66 14.41
CA PHE A 64 4.25 6.38 15.06
C PHE A 64 4.80 6.30 16.50
N PRO A 65 6.05 6.70 16.82
CA PRO A 65 6.56 6.63 18.20
C PRO A 65 5.71 7.45 19.19
N ALA A 66 5.38 8.70 18.84
CA ALA A 66 4.57 9.57 19.69
C ALA A 66 3.14 9.04 19.89
N LEU A 67 2.53 8.49 18.84
CA LEU A 67 1.22 7.84 18.92
C LEU A 67 1.29 6.56 19.76
N TYR A 68 2.37 5.78 19.61
CA TYR A 68 2.55 4.51 20.31
C TYR A 68 2.74 4.73 21.81
N ASP A 69 3.53 5.73 22.20
CA ASP A 69 3.72 6.13 23.60
C ASP A 69 2.41 6.61 24.24
N PHE A 70 1.54 7.27 23.45
CA PHE A 70 0.20 7.65 23.91
C PHE A 70 -0.70 6.43 24.11
N SER A 71 -0.82 5.58 23.08
CA SER A 71 -1.52 4.30 23.18
C SER A 71 -1.16 3.38 22.00
N PRO A 72 -0.60 2.18 22.28
CA PRO A 72 -0.34 1.18 21.24
C PRO A 72 -1.61 0.77 20.51
N VAL A 73 -2.72 0.57 21.25
CA VAL A 73 -4.01 0.17 20.67
C VAL A 73 -4.51 1.24 19.72
N PHE A 74 -4.47 2.52 20.13
CA PHE A 74 -4.90 3.63 19.28
C PHE A 74 -4.06 3.72 18.01
N SER A 75 -2.74 3.58 18.13
CA SER A 75 -1.81 3.64 16.99
C SER A 75 -2.13 2.58 15.93
N TYR A 76 -2.22 1.32 16.35
CA TYR A 76 -2.52 0.22 15.44
C TYR A 76 -3.94 0.32 14.87
N SER A 77 -4.93 0.74 15.66
CA SER A 77 -6.31 0.94 15.17
C SER A 77 -6.41 2.09 14.16
N LEU A 78 -5.70 3.19 14.37
CA LEU A 78 -5.66 4.32 13.45
C LEU A 78 -5.09 3.89 12.10
N TYR A 79 -3.89 3.32 12.07
CA TYR A 79 -3.28 2.86 10.81
C TYR A 79 -4.07 1.71 10.17
N GLY A 80 -4.63 0.81 10.97
CA GLY A 80 -5.51 -0.26 10.49
C GLY A 80 -6.77 0.27 9.81
N SER A 81 -7.41 1.32 10.35
CA SER A 81 -8.58 1.95 9.72
C SER A 81 -8.25 2.59 8.38
N ILE A 82 -7.06 3.19 8.24
CA ILE A 82 -6.58 3.75 6.98
C ILE A 82 -6.41 2.64 5.93
N CYS A 83 -5.90 1.46 6.32
CA CYS A 83 -5.83 0.30 5.42
C CYS A 83 -7.22 -0.13 4.92
N ILE A 84 -8.24 -0.14 5.79
CA ILE A 84 -9.61 -0.48 5.39
C ILE A 84 -10.16 0.54 4.37
N ILE A 85 -9.94 1.84 4.62
CA ILE A 85 -10.34 2.90 3.67
C ILE A 85 -9.61 2.71 2.32
N ALA A 86 -8.31 2.38 2.36
CA ALA A 86 -7.53 2.09 1.16
C ALA A 86 -8.07 0.87 0.39
N THR A 87 -8.52 -0.18 1.09
CA THR A 87 -9.17 -1.34 0.46
C THR A 87 -10.42 -0.92 -0.31
N PHE A 88 -11.28 -0.10 0.27
CA PHE A 88 -12.47 0.41 -0.44
C PHE A 88 -12.08 1.29 -1.63
N PHE A 89 -11.08 2.15 -1.47
CA PHE A 89 -10.58 2.97 -2.57
C PHE A 89 -10.11 2.10 -3.75
N VAL A 90 -9.31 1.07 -3.49
CA VAL A 90 -8.85 0.15 -4.53
C VAL A 90 -10.03 -0.57 -5.18
N TRP A 91 -10.97 -1.07 -4.39
CA TRP A 91 -12.11 -1.83 -4.91
C TRP A 91 -13.01 -1.03 -5.87
N PHE A 92 -13.22 0.26 -5.61
CA PHE A 92 -14.13 1.08 -6.41
C PHE A 92 -13.44 1.90 -7.51
N PHE A 93 -12.21 2.38 -7.28
CA PHE A 93 -11.58 3.39 -8.15
C PHE A 93 -10.43 2.86 -9.00
N VAL A 94 -9.79 1.76 -8.60
CA VAL A 94 -8.65 1.22 -9.34
C VAL A 94 -9.15 0.25 -10.42
N PRO A 95 -8.86 0.52 -11.72
CA PRO A 95 -9.22 -0.39 -12.78
C PRO A 95 -8.33 -1.65 -12.77
N GLU A 96 -8.90 -2.79 -13.17
CA GLU A 96 -8.13 -4.01 -13.40
C GLU A 96 -7.24 -3.87 -14.64
N THR A 97 -5.93 -4.04 -14.47
CA THR A 97 -4.92 -3.92 -15.53
C THR A 97 -4.47 -5.28 -16.08
N LYS A 98 -4.83 -6.38 -15.42
CA LYS A 98 -4.42 -7.72 -15.82
C LYS A 98 -4.88 -8.07 -17.25
N GLY A 99 -3.90 -8.44 -18.09
CA GLY A 99 -4.14 -8.84 -19.47
C GLY A 99 -4.53 -7.70 -20.41
N LYS A 100 -4.36 -6.44 -19.98
CA LYS A 100 -4.54 -5.25 -20.82
C LYS A 100 -3.20 -4.79 -21.36
N THR A 101 -3.19 -4.34 -22.61
CA THR A 101 -2.02 -3.66 -23.17
C THR A 101 -1.96 -2.22 -22.69
N LEU A 102 -0.78 -1.59 -22.77
CA LEU A 102 -0.64 -0.16 -22.46
C LEU A 102 -1.48 0.73 -23.41
N GLU A 103 -1.75 0.25 -24.63
CA GLU A 103 -2.64 0.93 -25.58
C GLU A 103 -4.10 0.86 -25.13
N ASP A 104 -4.56 -0.28 -24.60
CA ASP A 104 -5.90 -0.42 -24.02
C ASP A 104 -6.10 0.54 -22.85
N MET A 105 -5.09 0.70 -21.99
CA MET A 105 -5.13 1.66 -20.88
C MET A 105 -5.19 3.10 -21.37
N THR A 106 -4.46 3.43 -22.44
CA THR A 106 -4.52 4.75 -23.08
C THR A 106 -5.92 5.03 -23.64
N SER A 107 -6.53 4.04 -24.30
CA SER A 107 -7.90 4.11 -24.84
C SER A 107 -8.93 4.26 -23.72
N PHE A 108 -8.78 3.50 -22.63
CA PHE A 108 -9.63 3.59 -21.43
C PHE A 108 -9.67 5.00 -20.86
N TRP A 109 -8.50 5.64 -20.68
CA TRP A 109 -8.42 7.01 -20.19
C TRP A 109 -8.98 8.05 -21.18
N LYS A 110 -8.78 7.83 -22.49
CA LYS A 110 -9.31 8.74 -23.52
C LYS A 110 -10.83 8.68 -23.63
N LYS A 111 -11.44 7.51 -23.40
CA LYS A 111 -12.90 7.30 -23.40
C LYS A 111 -13.61 7.86 -22.16
N ARG A 112 -12.84 8.18 -21.11
CA ARG A 112 -13.31 8.82 -19.86
C ARG A 112 -13.21 10.34 -19.86
N LYS A 113 -12.71 10.97 -20.95
CA LYS A 113 -12.88 12.41 -21.20
C LYS A 113 -14.29 12.70 -21.70
#